data_AF-A0A4R4TU89-F1
#
_entry.id   AF-A0A4R4TU89-F1
#
_cell.length_a   1.000
_cell.length_b   1.000
_cell.length_c   1.000
_cell.angle_alpha   90.00
_cell.angle_beta   90.00
_cell.angle_gamma   90.00
#
_symmetry.space_group_name_H-M   'P 1'
#
loop_
_entity.id
_entity.type
_entity.pdbx_description
1 polymer ?
#
loop_
_entity_poly.entity_id
_entity_poly.type
_entity_poly.pdbx_seq_one_letter_code
_entity_poly.pdbx_strand_id
1 'polypeptide(L)'
;MSNGDEDVDLVLGALECYERAVHRVAQDFARRGAVIQPVGVYLDALDALHVCFGRRGQTQEGILGSLRPTRDLELAIVEMADLLQEKEFDEGDITWPGCLPGHAHPPTATLSGGVACWQCPRSHESVFLIG
;
A
#
# COMPACT_ATOMS: atom_id res chain seq x y z
N MET A 1 2.35 -21.73 28.12
CA MET A 1 3.31 -20.85 27.44
C MET A 1 2.85 -20.72 26.01
N SER A 2 2.72 -19.53 25.43
CA SER A 2 1.63 -18.56 25.65
C SER A 2 1.41 -17.90 24.28
N ASN A 3 0.31 -18.19 23.59
CA ASN A 3 0.08 -17.68 22.21
C ASN A 3 0.11 -16.14 22.14
N GLY A 4 -0.11 -15.43 23.26
CA GLY A 4 -0.08 -13.97 23.30
C GLY A 4 1.29 -13.33 23.08
N ASP A 5 2.40 -13.99 23.39
CA ASP A 5 3.74 -13.40 23.17
C ASP A 5 4.16 -13.51 21.69
N GLU A 6 3.72 -14.57 21.00
CA GLU A 6 3.97 -14.79 19.57
C GLU A 6 3.14 -13.84 18.69
N ASP A 7 1.90 -13.56 19.08
CA ASP A 7 1.02 -12.62 18.39
C ASP A 7 1.53 -11.17 18.50
N VAL A 8 2.03 -10.75 19.67
CA VAL A 8 2.61 -9.41 19.85
C VAL A 8 3.88 -9.24 19.05
N ASP A 9 4.78 -10.24 19.05
CA ASP A 9 6.01 -10.20 18.25
C ASP A 9 5.70 -10.16 16.74
N LEU A 10 4.64 -10.86 16.29
CA LEU A 10 4.19 -10.81 14.90
C LEU A 10 3.72 -9.40 14.52
N VAL A 11 2.87 -8.78 15.35
CA VAL A 11 2.28 -7.47 15.08
C VAL A 11 3.32 -6.35 15.12
N LEU A 12 4.25 -6.36 16.08
CA LEU A 12 5.34 -5.39 16.13
C LEU A 12 6.29 -5.53 14.94
N GLY A 13 6.65 -6.76 14.57
CA GLY A 13 7.45 -7.00 13.36
C GLY A 13 6.74 -6.57 12.08
N ALA A 14 5.40 -6.66 12.04
CA ALA A 14 4.62 -6.16 10.94
C ALA A 14 4.56 -4.63 10.89
N LEU A 15 4.44 -3.96 12.04
CA LEU A 15 4.51 -2.49 12.13
C LEU A 15 5.80 -1.96 11.51
N GLU A 16 6.95 -2.51 11.91
CA GLU A 16 8.26 -2.13 11.35
C GLU A 16 8.33 -2.34 9.83
N CYS A 17 7.73 -3.43 9.32
CA CYS A 17 7.67 -3.69 7.89
C CYS A 17 6.82 -2.64 7.16
N TYR A 18 5.67 -2.27 7.71
CA TYR A 18 4.80 -1.27 7.12
C TYR A 18 5.37 0.15 7.20
N GLU A 19 6.06 0.52 8.28
CA GLU A 19 6.80 1.79 8.36
C GLU A 19 7.80 1.93 7.21
N ARG A 20 8.49 0.83 6.87
CA ARG A 20 9.39 0.80 5.71
C ARG A 20 8.63 0.83 4.38
N ALA A 21 7.47 0.18 4.29
CA ALA A 21 6.62 0.18 3.11
C ALA A 21 6.11 1.59 2.77
N VAL A 22 5.75 2.40 3.78
CA VAL A 22 5.27 3.79 3.60
C VAL A 22 6.19 4.57 2.68
N HIS A 23 7.51 4.51 2.88
CA HIS A 23 8.45 5.27 2.07
C HIS A 23 8.46 4.86 0.59
N ARG A 24 8.41 3.56 0.29
CA ARG A 24 8.41 3.06 -1.10
C ARG A 24 7.09 3.37 -1.78
N VAL A 25 5.97 3.13 -1.10
CA VAL A 25 4.65 3.40 -1.66
C VAL A 25 4.44 4.91 -1.87
N ALA A 26 4.85 5.75 -0.92
CA ALA A 26 4.78 7.21 -1.07
C ALA A 26 5.55 7.70 -2.30
N GLN A 27 6.77 7.18 -2.53
CA GLN A 27 7.57 7.54 -3.70
C GLN A 27 6.90 7.15 -5.01
N ASP A 28 6.35 5.94 -5.10
CA ASP A 28 5.65 5.49 -6.31
C ASP A 28 4.35 6.28 -6.57
N PHE A 29 3.53 6.49 -5.54
CA PHE A 29 2.31 7.29 -5.64
C PHE A 29 2.62 8.73 -6.09
N ALA A 30 3.68 9.33 -5.55
CA ALA A 30 4.15 10.65 -5.99
C ALA A 30 4.56 10.66 -7.47
N ARG A 31 5.31 9.66 -7.95
CA ARG A 31 5.73 9.53 -9.36
C ARG A 31 4.54 9.35 -10.30
N ARG A 32 3.49 8.69 -9.83
CA ARG A 32 2.23 8.49 -10.57
C ARG A 32 1.31 9.70 -10.56
N GLY A 33 1.64 10.72 -9.77
CA GLY A 33 0.86 11.94 -9.67
C GLY A 33 -0.36 11.83 -8.77
N ALA A 34 -0.45 10.78 -7.95
CA ALA A 34 -1.59 10.50 -7.07
C ALA A 34 -1.97 11.69 -6.18
N VAL A 35 -3.27 11.81 -5.89
CA VAL A 35 -3.87 12.81 -5.03
C VAL A 35 -3.64 12.45 -3.57
N ILE A 36 -3.69 11.17 -3.20
CA ILE A 36 -3.37 10.71 -1.86
C ILE A 36 -1.94 10.16 -1.75
N GLN A 37 -1.38 10.21 -0.54
CA GLN A 37 -0.10 9.60 -0.21
C GLN A 37 -0.13 9.01 1.20
N PRO A 38 0.53 7.87 1.45
CA PRO A 38 0.73 7.39 2.81
C PRO A 38 1.66 8.32 3.57
N VAL A 39 1.30 8.64 4.81
CA VAL A 39 2.12 9.47 5.71
C VAL A 39 2.71 8.65 6.86
N GLY A 40 2.11 7.52 7.18
CA GLY A 40 2.56 6.65 8.26
C GLY A 40 1.64 5.47 8.47
N VAL A 41 1.99 4.65 9.45
CA VAL A 41 1.14 3.58 9.98
C VAL A 41 1.11 3.67 11.49
N TYR A 42 0.04 3.17 12.11
CA TYR A 42 -0.01 3.03 13.56
C TYR A 42 -0.76 1.76 13.95
N LEU A 43 -0.47 1.32 15.17
CA LEU A 43 -1.14 0.20 15.82
C LEU A 43 -2.19 0.75 16.80
N ASP A 44 -3.44 0.30 16.70
CA ASP A 44 -4.49 0.70 17.63
C ASP A 44 -4.54 -0.18 18.90
N ALA A 45 -5.52 0.09 19.77
CA ALA A 45 -5.68 -0.64 21.04
C ALA A 45 -6.19 -2.10 20.88
N LEU A 46 -6.56 -2.50 19.66
CA LEU A 46 -7.01 -3.84 19.30
C LEU A 46 -5.97 -4.60 18.47
N ASP A 47 -4.72 -4.12 18.47
CA ASP A 47 -3.61 -4.64 17.66
C ASP A 47 -3.88 -4.61 16.14
N ALA A 48 -4.75 -3.70 15.68
CA ALA A 48 -5.01 -3.48 14.26
C ALA A 48 -4.03 -2.45 13.68
N LEU A 49 -3.41 -2.80 12.56
CA LEU A 49 -2.51 -1.92 11.82
C LEU A 49 -3.30 -1.04 10.85
N HIS A 50 -3.13 0.27 10.95
CA HIS A 50 -3.84 1.24 10.14
C HIS A 50 -2.89 2.09 9.29
N VAL A 51 -3.31 2.45 8.08
CA VAL A 51 -2.56 3.40 7.24
C VAL A 51 -3.09 4.81 7.46
N CYS A 52 -2.20 5.73 7.79
CA CYS A 52 -2.50 7.15 7.71
C CYS A 52 -2.17 7.66 6.31
N PHE A 53 -3.09 8.43 5.72
CA PHE A 53 -2.87 9.06 4.41
C PHE A 53 -3.18 10.56 4.47
N GLY A 54 -2.45 11.32 3.67
CA GLY A 54 -2.70 12.73 3.43
C GLY A 54 -3.15 12.97 1.99
N ARG A 55 -3.80 14.10 1.74
CA ARG A 55 -4.09 14.57 0.37
C ARG A 55 -3.15 15.67 -0.04
N ARG A 56 -2.68 15.63 -1.28
CA ARG A 56 -1.79 16.65 -1.84
C ARG A 56 -2.46 18.02 -1.79
N GLY A 57 -1.79 18.98 -1.14
CA GLY A 57 -2.28 20.35 -0.99
C GLY A 57 -3.30 20.55 0.12
N GLN A 58 -3.53 19.55 0.98
CA GLN A 58 -4.38 19.66 2.15
C GLN A 58 -3.62 19.26 3.42
N THR A 59 -4.00 19.85 4.55
CA THR A 59 -3.43 19.54 5.87
C THR A 59 -4.18 18.41 6.59
N GLN A 60 -5.26 17.89 5.98
CA GLN A 60 -6.08 16.86 6.59
C GLN A 60 -5.49 15.47 6.31
N GLU A 61 -5.33 14.70 7.38
CA GLU A 61 -4.98 13.30 7.33
C GLU A 61 -6.23 12.44 7.60
N GLY A 62 -6.28 11.28 6.96
CA GLY A 62 -7.31 10.27 7.16
C GLY A 62 -6.68 8.93 7.53
N ILE A 63 -7.52 8.04 8.05
CA ILE A 63 -7.14 6.67 8.38
C ILE A 63 -7.79 5.73 7.36
N LEU A 64 -7.01 4.78 6.86
CA LEU A 64 -7.38 3.87 5.78
C LEU A 64 -7.25 2.43 6.27
N GLY A 65 -8.40 1.74 6.25
CA GLY A 65 -8.52 0.29 6.42
C GLY A 65 -7.77 -0.30 7.60
N SER A 66 -7.72 -1.64 7.64
CA SER A 66 -6.80 -2.38 8.50
C SER A 66 -5.94 -3.26 7.62
N LEU A 67 -4.64 -3.27 7.87
CA LEU A 67 -3.65 -4.09 7.17
C LEU A 67 -3.52 -5.44 7.85
N ARG A 68 -3.30 -6.51 7.07
CA ARG A 68 -2.96 -7.81 7.63
C ARG A 68 -1.52 -7.79 8.15
N PRO A 69 -1.25 -8.33 9.35
CA PRO A 69 0.12 -8.44 9.84
C PRO A 69 0.99 -9.31 8.91
N THR A 70 2.15 -8.78 8.50
CA THR A 70 3.14 -9.52 7.71
C THR A 70 4.56 -9.06 8.04
N ARG A 71 5.50 -10.01 8.07
CA ARG A 71 6.95 -9.74 8.21
C ARG A 71 7.69 -9.64 6.88
N ASP A 72 6.97 -9.78 5.78
CA ASP A 72 7.51 -9.63 4.43
C ASP A 72 7.25 -8.21 3.94
N LEU A 73 8.33 -7.46 3.73
CA LEU A 73 8.28 -6.09 3.25
C LEU A 73 7.58 -5.96 1.88
N GLU A 74 7.81 -6.89 0.96
CA GLU A 74 7.23 -6.78 -0.39
C GLU A 74 5.73 -7.07 -0.33
N LEU A 75 5.29 -8.01 0.52
CA LEU A 75 3.85 -8.19 0.79
C LEU A 75 3.24 -6.97 1.47
N ALA A 76 3.93 -6.36 2.44
CA ALA A 76 3.47 -5.13 3.09
C ALA A 76 3.28 -3.98 2.06
N ILE A 77 4.20 -3.86 1.10
CA ILE A 77 4.11 -2.86 0.03
C ILE A 77 2.92 -3.15 -0.89
N VAL A 78 2.71 -4.40 -1.30
CA VAL A 78 1.57 -4.77 -2.14
C VAL A 78 0.25 -4.42 -1.45
N GLU A 79 0.09 -4.84 -0.19
CA GLU A 79 -1.15 -4.61 0.54
C GLU A 79 -1.42 -3.13 0.82
N MET A 80 -0.38 -2.37 1.17
CA MET A 80 -0.51 -0.92 1.34
C MET A 80 -0.85 -0.20 0.03
N ALA A 81 -0.18 -0.57 -1.06
CA ALA A 81 -0.41 0.05 -2.37
C ALA A 81 -1.80 -0.25 -2.92
N ASP A 82 -2.30 -1.47 -2.72
CA ASP A 82 -3.65 -1.89 -3.08
C ASP A 82 -4.70 -1.06 -2.32
N LEU A 83 -4.57 -1.00 -0.99
CA LEU A 83 -5.48 -0.24 -0.12
C LEU A 83 -5.51 1.26 -0.45
N LEU A 84 -4.36 1.87 -0.72
CA LEU A 84 -4.29 3.27 -1.11
C LEU A 84 -4.82 3.50 -2.53
N GLN A 85 -4.61 2.56 -3.46
CA GLN A 85 -5.15 2.67 -4.81
C GLN A 85 -6.69 2.64 -4.78
N GLU A 86 -7.29 1.76 -3.99
CA GLU A 86 -8.75 1.74 -3.79
C GLU A 86 -9.24 3.10 -3.29
N LYS A 87 -8.55 3.67 -2.29
CA LYS A 87 -8.91 4.98 -1.76
C LYS A 87 -8.76 6.10 -2.78
N GLU A 88 -7.71 6.07 -3.60
CA GLU A 88 -7.53 7.03 -4.68
C GLU A 88 -8.72 7.00 -5.66
N PHE A 89 -9.21 5.80 -5.99
CA PHE A 89 -10.39 5.64 -6.85
C PHE A 89 -11.69 6.10 -6.18
N ASP A 90 -11.84 5.88 -4.88
CA ASP A 90 -12.99 6.39 -4.11
C ASP A 90 -13.05 7.92 -4.09
N GLU A 91 -11.91 8.60 -4.16
CA GLU A 91 -11.85 10.06 -4.32
C GLU A 91 -12.22 10.53 -5.74
N GLY A 92 -12.57 9.61 -6.63
CA GLY A 92 -13.03 9.87 -7.98
C GLY A 92 -11.92 10.33 -8.92
N ASP A 93 -10.66 10.04 -8.60
CA ASP A 93 -9.55 10.51 -9.41
C ASP A 93 -9.38 9.70 -10.71
N ILE A 94 -9.36 10.44 -11.81
CA ILE A 94 -9.12 9.93 -13.17
C ILE A 94 -7.65 10.04 -13.58
N THR A 95 -6.77 10.61 -12.73
CA THR A 95 -5.36 10.81 -13.06
C THR A 95 -4.50 9.58 -12.83
N TRP A 96 -5.03 8.53 -12.17
CA TRP A 96 -4.31 7.29 -12.01
C TRP A 96 -3.94 6.69 -13.39
N PRO A 97 -2.66 6.42 -13.65
CA PRO A 97 -2.21 6.04 -14.97
C PRO A 97 -2.72 4.65 -15.38
N GLY A 98 -3.08 4.52 -16.66
CA GLY A 98 -3.31 3.22 -17.28
C GLY A 98 -2.05 2.34 -17.22
N CYS A 99 -2.24 1.02 -17.23
CA CYS A 99 -1.12 0.09 -17.01
C CYS A 99 -0.14 0.01 -18.19
N LEU A 100 -0.61 -0.21 -19.42
CA LEU A 100 0.23 -0.40 -20.60
C LEU A 100 -0.30 0.43 -21.78
N PRO A 101 0.52 0.73 -22.80
CA PRO A 101 0.02 1.34 -24.04
C PRO A 101 -1.14 0.53 -24.64
N GLY A 102 -2.30 1.17 -24.85
CA GLY A 102 -3.52 0.51 -25.32
C GLY A 102 -4.38 -0.15 -24.22
N HIS A 103 -3.91 -0.16 -22.97
CA HIS A 103 -4.65 -0.67 -21.81
C HIS A 103 -5.07 0.49 -20.90
N ALA A 104 -6.29 0.99 -21.10
CA ALA A 104 -6.84 2.13 -20.36
C ALA A 104 -7.28 1.83 -18.91
N HIS A 105 -7.06 0.61 -18.42
CA HIS A 105 -7.39 0.22 -17.05
C HIS A 105 -6.17 0.37 -16.13
N PRO A 106 -6.38 0.65 -14.84
CA PRO A 106 -5.29 0.73 -13.87
C PRO A 106 -4.58 -0.62 -13.72
N PRO A 107 -3.28 -0.64 -13.37
CA PRO A 107 -2.62 -1.85 -12.93
C PRO A 107 -3.06 -2.20 -11.49
N THR A 108 -2.90 -3.46 -11.09
CA THR A 108 -3.14 -3.94 -9.72
C THR A 108 -1.81 -4.26 -9.04
N ALA A 109 -1.72 -4.01 -7.73
CA ALA A 109 -0.52 -4.36 -6.97
C ALA A 109 -0.42 -5.89 -6.84
N THR A 110 0.79 -6.44 -6.98
CA THR A 110 1.03 -7.88 -6.84
C THR A 110 2.47 -8.20 -6.49
N LEU A 111 2.72 -9.42 -6.02
CA LEU A 111 4.05 -9.96 -5.82
C LEU A 111 4.47 -10.79 -7.05
N SER A 112 5.54 -10.40 -7.73
CA SER A 112 6.09 -11.11 -8.88
C SER A 112 7.57 -11.40 -8.65
N GLY A 113 7.95 -12.68 -8.68
CA GLY A 113 9.34 -13.09 -8.41
C GLY A 113 9.85 -12.66 -7.02
N GLY A 114 8.95 -12.50 -6.04
CA GLY A 114 9.28 -12.04 -4.70
C GLY A 114 9.48 -10.53 -4.59
N VAL A 115 9.05 -9.74 -5.56
CA VAL A 115 9.14 -8.26 -5.54
C VAL A 115 7.76 -7.64 -5.79
N ALA A 116 7.45 -6.59 -5.05
CA ALA A 116 6.22 -5.82 -5.22
C ALA A 116 6.23 -5.06 -6.54
N CYS A 117 5.21 -5.31 -7.37
CA CYS A 117 5.08 -4.67 -8.68
C CYS A 117 3.60 -4.38 -9.01
N TRP A 118 3.42 -3.44 -9.92
CA TRP A 118 2.17 -3.21 -10.62
C TRP A 118 2.05 -4.19 -11.78
N GLN A 119 0.93 -4.89 -11.87
CA GLN A 119 0.65 -5.87 -12.91
C GLN A 119 -0.58 -5.47 -13.72
N CYS A 120 -0.56 -5.77 -15.01
CA CYS A 120 -1.73 -5.63 -15.87
C CYS A 120 -2.78 -6.70 -15.49
N PRO A 121 -4.00 -6.34 -15.06
CA PRO A 121 -5.01 -7.34 -14.70
C PRO A 121 -5.54 -8.18 -15.88
N ARG A 122 -5.21 -7.81 -17.13
CA ARG A 122 -5.61 -8.56 -18.33
C ARG A 122 -4.54 -9.51 -18.86
N SER A 123 -3.30 -9.04 -18.99
CA SER A 123 -2.19 -9.83 -19.55
C SER A 123 -1.34 -10.50 -18.46
N HIS A 124 -1.51 -10.11 -17.19
CA HIS A 124 -0.67 -10.52 -16.06
C HIS A 124 0.81 -10.17 -16.23
N GLU A 125 1.13 -9.28 -17.15
CA GLU A 125 2.48 -8.77 -17.32
C GLU A 125 2.81 -7.77 -16.20
N SER A 126 3.98 -7.95 -15.58
CA SER A 126 4.55 -6.97 -14.66
C SER A 126 4.89 -5.71 -15.46
N VAL A 127 4.43 -4.58 -14.96
CA VAL A 127 4.51 -3.30 -15.65
C VAL A 127 5.62 -2.43 -15.05
N PHE A 128 5.55 -2.21 -13.73
CA PHE A 128 6.48 -1.36 -12.99
C PHE A 128 6.68 -1.90 -11.57
N LEU A 129 7.83 -1.65 -10.96
CA LEU A 129 8.03 -1.94 -9.53
C LEU A 129 7.28 -0.90 -8.67
N ILE A 130 6.93 -1.28 -7.44
CA ILE A 130 6.39 -0.37 -6.43
C ILE A 130 7.55 0.12 -5.54
N GLY A 131 7.98 1.36 -5.75
CA GLY A 131 9.12 2.01 -5.07
C GLY A 131 10.07 2.75 -6.01
#